data_AF-A0A150MN92-F1
#
_entry.id   AF-A0A150MN92-F1
#
_cell.length_a   1.000
_cell.length_b   1.000
_cell.length_c   1.000
_cell.angle_alpha   90.00
_cell.angle_beta   90.00
_cell.angle_gamma   90.00
#
_symmetry.space_group_name_H-M   'P 1'
#
loop_
_entity.id
_entity.type
_entity.pdbx_description
1 polymer ?
#
loop_
_entity_poly.entity_id
_entity_poly.type
_entity_poly.pdbx_seq_one_letter_code
_entity_poly.pdbx_strand_id
1 'polypeptide(L)' 'MGRSRGQRTRDKNKATLPQVPKQLKSDGIDVDYSQEFADHEDLEAQARAAAAGIRRQERKR' A
#
# COMPACT_ATOMS: atom_id res chain seq x y z
N MET A 1 -5.57 -36.11 8.57
CA MET A 1 -4.81 -35.13 7.76
C MET A 1 -4.33 -34.00 8.65
N GLY A 2 -3.03 -33.98 8.97
CA GLY A 2 -2.43 -33.02 9.92
C GLY A 2 -2.24 -31.64 9.29
N ARG A 3 -2.91 -30.63 9.84
CA ARG A 3 -2.74 -29.23 9.43
C ARG A 3 -1.82 -28.52 10.42
N SER A 4 -0.59 -28.30 9.97
CA SER A 4 0.37 -27.26 10.40
C SER A 4 0.64 -27.10 11.91
N ARG A 5 1.60 -27.89 12.45
CA ARG A 5 2.26 -27.64 13.75
C ARG A 5 3.67 -27.07 13.60
N GLY A 6 3.86 -26.04 12.76
CA GLY A 6 5.22 -25.52 12.52
C GLY A 6 5.38 -24.31 11.61
N GLN A 7 4.29 -23.63 11.24
CA GLN A 7 4.43 -22.40 10.46
C GLN A 7 4.68 -21.23 11.43
N ARG A 8 5.93 -20.78 11.53
CA ARG A 8 6.22 -19.41 11.97
C ARG A 8 5.45 -18.51 11.02
N THR A 9 4.64 -17.60 11.54
CA THR A 9 4.00 -16.57 10.72
C THR A 9 5.13 -15.76 10.10
N ARG A 10 5.48 -16.06 8.84
CA ARG A 10 6.44 -15.27 8.07
C ARG A 10 5.96 -13.82 8.08
N ASP A 11 6.92 -12.91 8.09
CA ASP A 11 6.66 -11.48 8.06
C ASP A 11 5.63 -11.19 6.97
N LYS A 12 4.61 -10.38 7.28
CA LYS A 12 3.46 -10.12 6.39
C LYS A 12 3.83 -9.31 5.15
N ASN A 13 5.12 -9.26 4.81
CA ASN A 13 5.64 -8.55 3.65
C ASN A 13 5.16 -9.25 2.37
N LYS A 14 4.28 -8.57 1.64
CA LYS A 14 3.66 -9.07 0.41
C LYS A 14 4.68 -9.23 -0.73
N ALA A 15 5.80 -8.51 -0.70
CA ALA A 15 6.82 -8.57 -1.74
C ALA A 15 7.47 -9.96 -1.85
N THR A 16 7.78 -10.58 -0.72
CA THR A 16 8.57 -11.83 -0.65
C THR A 16 7.72 -13.09 -0.46
N LEU A 17 6.40 -12.93 -0.29
CA LEU A 17 5.51 -14.06 -0.06
C LEU A 17 5.31 -14.90 -1.33
N PRO A 18 5.40 -16.24 -1.24
CA PRO A 18 5.29 -17.12 -2.40
C PRO A 18 3.87 -17.17 -2.97
N GLN A 19 2.83 -16.96 -2.15
CA GLN A 19 1.43 -16.99 -2.60
C GLN A 19 0.93 -15.67 -3.17
N VAL A 20 1.72 -14.59 -3.17
CA VAL A 20 1.25 -13.29 -3.67
C VAL A 20 1.30 -13.30 -5.21
N PRO A 21 0.18 -13.03 -5.91
CA PRO A 21 0.16 -12.86 -7.36
C PRO A 21 1.22 -11.87 -7.82
N LYS A 22 1.85 -12.11 -8.98
CA LYS A 22 2.99 -11.30 -9.45
C LYS A 22 2.65 -9.80 -9.55
N GLN A 23 1.42 -9.47 -9.95
CA GLN A 23 0.94 -8.08 -10.09
C GLN A 23 0.80 -7.34 -8.76
N LEU A 24 0.78 -8.07 -7.63
CA LEU A 24 0.62 -7.50 -6.28
C LEU A 24 1.93 -7.50 -5.48
N LYS A 25 3.03 -7.98 -6.07
CA LYS A 25 4.35 -7.86 -5.45
C LYS A 25 4.87 -6.46 -5.73
N SER A 26 5.34 -5.78 -4.70
CA SER A 26 6.06 -4.52 -4.88
C SER A 26 7.45 -4.80 -5.43
N ASP A 27 7.88 -4.02 -6.40
CA ASP A 27 9.21 -4.16 -7.01
C ASP A 27 10.35 -3.63 -6.12
N GLY A 28 10.03 -3.02 -4.98
CA GLY A 28 11.01 -2.54 -3.99
C GLY A 28 11.75 -1.27 -4.41
N ILE A 29 11.29 -0.62 -5.49
CA ILE A 29 11.81 0.66 -5.96
C ILE A 29 10.92 1.74 -5.35
N ASP A 30 11.45 2.46 -4.37
CA ASP A 30 10.83 3.69 -3.87
C ASP A 30 11.17 4.82 -4.85
N VAL A 31 10.15 5.47 -5.40
CA VAL A 31 10.31 6.61 -6.31
C VAL A 31 9.95 7.89 -5.54
N ASP A 32 10.84 8.87 -5.55
CA ASP A 32 10.61 10.15 -4.89
C ASP A 32 9.56 10.97 -5.65
N TYR A 33 8.61 11.51 -4.89
CA TYR A 33 7.61 12.42 -5.45
C TYR A 33 8.25 13.78 -5.74
N SER A 34 8.09 14.27 -6.97
CA SER A 34 8.52 15.60 -7.39
C SER A 34 7.33 16.42 -7.87
N GLN A 35 7.03 17.52 -7.17
CA GLN A 35 5.85 18.35 -7.44
C GLN A 35 5.92 19.06 -8.81
N GLU A 36 7.12 19.40 -9.30
CA GLU A 36 7.28 20.09 -10.59
C GLU A 36 6.98 19.20 -11.79
N PHE A 37 7.08 17.87 -11.62
CA PHE A 37 6.76 16.90 -12.66
C PHE A 37 5.37 16.28 -12.50
N ALA A 38 4.65 16.63 -11.43
CA ALA A 38 3.31 16.15 -11.19
C ALA A 38 2.36 16.72 -12.25
N ASP A 39 1.59 15.83 -12.87
CA ASP A 39 0.56 16.25 -13.81
C ASP A 39 -0.72 16.68 -13.07
N HIS A 40 -1.73 17.07 -13.84
CA HIS A 40 -3.01 17.50 -13.28
C HIS A 40 -3.71 16.38 -12.49
N GLU A 41 -3.60 15.13 -12.95
CA GLU A 41 -4.26 13.98 -12.30
C GLU A 41 -3.63 13.69 -10.94
N ASP A 42 -2.30 13.78 -10.84
CA ASP A 42 -1.56 13.63 -9.59
C ASP A 42 -1.99 14.65 -8.54
N LEU A 43 -2.14 15.92 -8.94
CA LEU A 43 -2.57 17.00 -8.04
C LEU A 43 -4.02 16.79 -7.55
N GLU A 44 -4.93 16.39 -8.45
CA GLU A 44 -6.31 16.07 -8.07
C GLU A 44 -6.40 14.87 -7.13
N ALA A 45 -5.60 13.83 -7.37
CA ALA A 45 -5.54 12.66 -6.54
C ALA A 45 -5.08 13.00 -5.11
N GLN A 46 -4.06 13.86 -4.98
CA GLN A 46 -3.60 14.36 -3.68
C GLN A 46 -4.67 15.16 -2.95
N ALA A 47 -5.34 16.08 -3.65
CA ALA A 47 -6.43 16.86 -3.07
C ALA A 47 -7.59 15.97 -2.57
N ARG A 48 -7.95 14.95 -3.37
CA ARG A 48 -8.99 13.98 -3.01
C ARG A 48 -8.58 13.12 -1.80
N ALA A 49 -7.32 12.67 -1.76
CA ALA A 49 -6.79 11.91 -0.64
C ALA A 49 -6.78 12.74 0.66
N ALA A 50 -6.37 14.01 0.58
CA ALA A 50 -6.42 14.93 1.72
C ALA A 50 -7.85 15.11 2.26
N ALA A 51 -8.82 15.34 1.37
CA ALA A 51 -10.23 15.46 1.74
C ALA A 51 -10.79 14.18 2.39
N ALA A 52 -10.42 13.00 1.87
CA ALA A 52 -10.81 11.72 2.46
C ALA A 52 -10.16 11.48 3.84
N GLY A 53 -8.90 11.87 4.01
CA GLY A 53 -8.19 11.81 5.28
C GLY A 53 -8.87 12.64 6.37
N ILE A 54 -9.27 13.87 6.04
CA ILE A 54 -10.03 14.76 6.93
C ILE A 54 -11.33 14.08 7.37
N ARG A 55 -12.14 13.59 6.41
CA ARG A 55 -13.40 12.86 6.72
C ARG A 55 -13.17 11.64 7.60
N ARG A 56 -12.08 10.90 7.41
CA ARG A 56 -11.74 9.73 8.24
C ARG A 56 -11.43 10.13 9.68
N GLN A 57 -10.70 11.23 9.88
CA GLN A 57 -10.34 11.72 11.21
C GLN A 57 -11.57 12.22 11.98
N GLU A 58 -12.46 12.96 11.31
CA GLU A 58 -13.72 13.43 11.89
C GLU A 58 -14.59 12.27 12.38
N ARG A 59 -14.70 11.19 11.60
CA ARG A 59 -15.47 9.99 11.97
C ARG A 59 -14.88 9.18 13.13
N LYS A 60 -13.62 9.44 13.51
CA LYS A 60 -12.92 8.70 14.57
C LYS A 60 -12.97 9.43 15.93
N ARG A 61 -13.38 10.69 15.94
CA ARG A 61 -13.69 11.45 17.16
C ARG A 61 -15.11 11.13 17.63
#